data_AF-A0A7S3CGA9-F1
#
_entry.id   AF-A0A7S3CGA9-F1
#
_cell.length_a   1.000
_cell.length_b   1.000
_cell.length_c   1.000
_cell.angle_alpha   90.00
_cell.angle_beta   90.00
_cell.angle_gamma   90.00
#
_symmetry.space_group_name_H-M   'P 1'
#
loop_
_entity.id
_entity.type
_entity.pdbx_description
1 polymer ?
#
loop_
_entity_poly.entity_id
_entity_poly.type
_entity_poly.pdbx_seq_one_letter_code
_entity_poly.pdbx_strand_id
1 'polypeptide(L)'
;KNSTGRIEDAGGGEEGDHGVKWEGTLVWGVIMTQHQSYPSPPSAEEARTNPIALLELREHVAREKLVKIEEQKLVREELKLCYRREGVNHISKCKHLALEYIRLMKENKEAINLN
;
A
#
# COMPACT_ATOMS: atom_id res chain seq x y z
N LYS A 1 31.53 -49.93 1.51
CA LYS A 1 30.22 -50.47 1.06
C LYS A 1 29.15 -49.59 1.69
N ASN A 2 28.27 -49.02 0.86
CA ASN A 2 26.85 -48.69 1.04
C ASN A 2 26.25 -48.60 2.46
N SER A 3 25.29 -47.70 2.74
CA SER A 3 24.52 -46.85 1.81
C SER A 3 23.78 -45.72 2.52
N THR A 4 23.32 -44.75 1.72
CA THR A 4 22.21 -43.82 1.99
C THR A 4 21.02 -44.50 2.68
N GLY A 5 20.35 -43.78 3.60
CA GLY A 5 19.15 -44.25 4.28
C GLY A 5 18.36 -43.11 4.92
N ARG A 6 17.37 -42.59 4.18
CA ARG A 6 16.33 -41.68 4.66
C ARG A 6 15.26 -42.52 5.39
N ILE A 7 14.71 -42.01 6.49
CA ILE A 7 13.50 -42.54 7.15
C ILE A 7 12.62 -41.36 7.55
N GLU A 8 11.51 -41.16 6.85
CA GLU A 8 10.27 -40.57 7.39
C GLU A 8 9.44 -41.73 8.01
N ASP A 9 8.36 -41.54 8.79
CA ASP A 9 7.47 -40.37 8.98
C ASP A 9 6.73 -40.48 10.34
N ALA A 10 5.90 -39.48 10.70
CA ALA A 10 4.56 -39.59 11.33
C ALA A 10 4.24 -38.52 12.41
N GLY A 11 3.02 -37.98 12.33
CA GLY A 11 2.43 -37.04 13.31
C GLY A 11 2.41 -35.60 12.79
N GLY A 12 1.32 -35.06 12.23
CA GLY A 12 -0.09 -35.44 12.37
C GLY A 12 -0.84 -34.31 13.08
N GLY A 13 -1.11 -33.23 12.34
CA GLY A 13 -1.86 -32.07 12.81
C GLY A 13 -2.74 -31.55 11.68
N GLU A 14 -4.04 -31.85 11.76
CA GLU A 14 -5.05 -31.40 10.80
C GLU A 14 -5.37 -29.92 11.06
N GLU A 15 -4.64 -29.01 10.40
CA GLU A 15 -5.16 -27.65 10.20
C GLU A 15 -5.98 -27.66 8.91
N GLY A 16 -7.30 -27.64 9.09
CA GLY A 16 -8.28 -27.73 8.01
C GLY A 16 -8.27 -26.49 7.13
N ASP A 17 -7.33 -26.42 6.19
CA ASP A 17 -7.34 -25.44 5.12
C ASP A 17 -8.62 -25.64 4.30
N HIS A 18 -9.54 -24.68 4.41
CA HIS A 18 -10.72 -24.59 3.54
C HIS A 18 -10.26 -24.12 2.15
N GLY A 19 -9.49 -24.98 1.50
CA GLY A 19 -8.85 -24.74 0.22
C GLY A 19 -9.88 -24.41 -0.85
N VAL A 20 -9.98 -23.12 -1.17
CA VAL A 20 -10.85 -22.66 -2.25
C VAL A 20 -10.29 -23.24 -3.55
N LYS A 21 -11.10 -24.08 -4.21
CA LYS A 21 -10.65 -24.90 -5.33
C LYS A 21 -10.58 -24.06 -6.62
N TRP A 22 -9.45 -23.37 -6.82
CA TRP A 22 -9.20 -22.49 -7.98
C TRP A 22 -8.81 -23.25 -9.27
N GLU A 23 -9.59 -24.26 -9.68
CA GLU A 23 -9.38 -24.92 -10.98
C GLU A 23 -9.93 -24.06 -12.13
N GLY A 24 -9.01 -23.46 -12.91
CA GLY A 24 -9.24 -23.07 -14.31
C GLY A 24 -9.99 -21.75 -14.57
N THR A 25 -9.41 -20.94 -15.45
CA THR A 25 -10.04 -19.82 -16.19
C THR A 25 -10.32 -18.52 -15.41
N LEU A 26 -10.80 -18.53 -14.17
CA LEU A 26 -11.17 -17.27 -13.47
C LEU A 26 -9.97 -16.43 -12.97
N VAL A 27 -8.82 -17.07 -12.70
CA VAL A 27 -7.65 -16.43 -12.08
C VAL A 27 -7.01 -15.35 -12.97
N TRP A 28 -7.02 -15.51 -14.30
CA TRP A 28 -6.48 -14.51 -15.23
C TRP A 28 -7.29 -13.20 -15.27
N GLY A 29 -8.58 -13.25 -14.96
CA GLY A 29 -9.43 -12.06 -14.86
C GLY A 29 -9.18 -11.22 -13.60
N VAL A 30 -8.71 -11.84 -12.51
CA VAL A 30 -8.40 -11.15 -11.24
C VAL A 30 -6.97 -10.60 -11.23
N ILE A 31 -6.03 -11.28 -11.88
CA ILE A 31 -4.60 -10.89 -11.90
C ILE A 31 -4.31 -9.64 -12.74
N MET A 32 -5.19 -9.28 -13.69
CA MET A 32 -4.99 -8.15 -14.61
C MET A 32 -5.96 -6.98 -14.40
N THR A 33 -6.20 -6.60 -13.13
CA THR A 33 -6.94 -5.37 -12.83
C THR A 33 -6.10 -4.15 -13.22
N GLN A 34 -6.45 -3.50 -14.33
CA GLN A 34 -5.74 -2.31 -14.82
C GLN A 34 -5.92 -1.11 -13.87
N HIS A 35 -4.95 -0.19 -13.87
CA HIS A 35 -5.05 1.03 -13.06
C HIS A 35 -6.22 1.91 -13.53
N GLN A 36 -7.23 2.09 -12.67
CA GLN A 36 -8.38 2.94 -12.96
C GLN A 36 -7.95 4.41 -13.12
N SER A 37 -8.30 5.03 -14.24
CA SER A 37 -8.17 6.48 -14.42
C SER A 37 -9.41 7.21 -13.88
N TYR A 38 -9.22 8.45 -13.42
CA TYR A 38 -10.28 9.34 -12.97
C TYR A 38 -10.31 10.60 -13.85
N PRO A 39 -11.48 11.22 -14.06
CA PRO A 39 -11.57 12.51 -14.75
C PRO A 39 -10.95 13.64 -13.91
N SER A 40 -10.54 14.71 -14.59
CA SER A 40 -10.08 15.96 -13.95
C SER A 40 -11.19 16.58 -13.08
N PRO A 41 -10.83 17.30 -12.00
CA PRO A 41 -11.81 17.93 -11.11
C PRO A 41 -12.54 19.10 -11.79
N PRO A 42 -13.79 19.39 -11.39
CA PRO A 42 -14.50 20.60 -11.81
C PRO A 42 -13.85 21.86 -11.24
N SER A 43 -14.17 23.01 -11.82
CA SER A 43 -13.57 24.28 -11.39
C SER A 43 -14.08 24.73 -10.01
N ALA A 44 -13.25 25.47 -9.27
CA ALA A 44 -13.64 26.02 -7.97
C ALA A 44 -14.76 27.09 -8.05
N GLU A 45 -15.06 27.62 -9.23
CA GLU A 45 -16.23 28.47 -9.49
C GLU A 45 -17.50 27.63 -9.62
N GLU A 46 -17.45 26.61 -10.48
CA GLU A 46 -18.55 25.68 -10.79
C GLU A 46 -18.99 24.87 -9.57
N ALA A 47 -18.05 24.48 -8.71
CA ALA A 47 -18.34 23.82 -7.44
C ALA A 47 -19.04 24.74 -6.41
N ARG A 48 -19.05 26.08 -6.59
CA ARG A 48 -19.81 26.99 -5.71
C ARG A 48 -21.25 27.18 -6.17
N THR A 49 -21.51 27.05 -7.48
CA THR A 49 -22.85 27.23 -8.05
C THR A 49 -23.65 25.93 -8.11
N ASN A 50 -22.99 24.79 -8.36
CA ASN A 50 -23.66 23.51 -8.59
C ASN A 50 -23.38 22.49 -7.46
N PRO A 51 -24.42 21.92 -6.80
CA PRO A 51 -24.23 20.97 -5.71
C PRO A 51 -23.58 19.65 -6.15
N ILE A 52 -23.77 19.24 -7.42
CA ILE A 52 -23.15 18.04 -7.98
C ILE A 52 -21.64 18.24 -8.15
N ALA A 53 -21.21 19.35 -8.78
CA ALA A 53 -19.79 19.69 -8.92
C ALA A 53 -19.09 19.86 -7.55
N LEU A 54 -19.80 20.32 -6.52
CA LEU A 54 -19.28 20.36 -5.15
C LEU A 54 -19.00 18.96 -4.58
N LEU A 55 -19.85 17.97 -4.86
CA LEU A 55 -19.65 16.58 -4.45
C LEU A 55 -18.47 15.96 -5.20
N GLU A 56 -18.41 16.12 -6.52
CA GLU A 56 -17.30 15.64 -7.37
C GLU A 56 -15.95 16.22 -6.94
N LEU A 57 -15.90 17.52 -6.61
CA LEU A 57 -14.70 18.17 -6.08
C LEU A 57 -14.29 17.59 -4.71
N ARG A 58 -15.25 17.32 -3.82
CA ARG A 58 -14.98 16.69 -2.50
C ARG A 58 -14.45 15.28 -2.65
N GLU A 59 -15.02 14.48 -3.56
CA GLU A 59 -14.53 13.15 -3.86
C GLU A 59 -13.12 13.17 -4.45
N HIS A 60 -12.84 14.10 -5.37
CA HIS A 60 -11.50 14.30 -5.92
C HIS A 60 -10.50 14.64 -4.80
N VAL A 61 -10.82 15.62 -3.96
CA VAL A 61 -9.98 16.00 -2.79
C VAL A 61 -9.78 14.81 -1.84
N ALA A 62 -10.80 13.97 -1.62
CA ALA A 62 -10.66 12.76 -0.81
C ALA A 62 -9.71 11.74 -1.45
N ARG A 63 -9.81 11.49 -2.77
CA ARG A 63 -8.88 10.61 -3.51
C ARG A 63 -7.44 11.13 -3.42
N GLU A 64 -7.21 12.42 -3.63
CA GLU A 64 -5.87 13.03 -3.50
C GLU A 64 -5.30 12.94 -2.08
N LYS A 65 -6.13 13.09 -1.04
CA LYS A 65 -5.69 12.87 0.36
C LYS A 65 -5.28 11.40 0.58
N LEU A 66 -5.97 10.43 -0.04
CA LEU A 66 -5.60 9.01 0.05
C LEU A 66 -4.28 8.72 -0.69
N VAL A 67 -4.06 9.26 -1.88
CA VAL A 67 -2.80 9.10 -2.63
C VAL A 67 -1.60 9.52 -1.77
N LYS A 68 -1.65 10.70 -1.14
CA LYS A 68 -0.59 11.18 -0.25
C LYS A 68 -0.36 10.32 1.00
N ILE A 69 -1.41 9.68 1.51
CA ILE A 69 -1.30 8.71 2.61
C ILE A 69 -0.56 7.44 2.14
N GLU A 70 -0.84 6.95 0.93
CA GLU A 70 -0.12 5.81 0.34
C GLU A 70 1.34 6.16 0.01
N GLU A 71 1.64 7.33 -0.55
CA GLU A 71 3.02 7.81 -0.76
C GLU A 71 3.83 7.78 0.55
N GLN A 72 3.26 8.28 1.63
CA GLN A 72 3.90 8.27 2.95
C GLN A 72 4.05 6.84 3.52
N LYS A 73 3.15 5.91 3.20
CA LYS A 73 3.30 4.49 3.54
C LYS A 73 4.45 3.84 2.76
N LEU A 74 4.62 4.15 1.47
CA LEU A 74 5.75 3.66 0.67
C LEU A 74 7.10 4.08 1.29
N VAL A 75 7.25 5.36 1.64
CA VAL A 75 8.48 5.86 2.32
C VAL A 75 8.67 5.20 3.70
N ARG A 76 7.59 4.92 4.44
CA ARG A 76 7.64 4.19 5.72
C ARG A 76 8.16 2.75 5.54
N GLU A 77 7.71 2.03 4.52
CA GLU A 77 8.19 0.67 4.25
C GLU A 77 9.64 0.65 3.76
N GLU A 78 10.03 1.59 2.90
CA GLU A 78 11.43 1.71 2.46
C GLU A 78 12.37 2.07 3.64
N LEU A 79 11.92 2.93 4.57
CA LEU A 79 12.66 3.22 5.80
C LEU A 79 12.83 1.96 6.68
N LYS A 80 11.78 1.14 6.86
CA LYS A 80 11.88 -0.15 7.56
C LYS A 80 12.82 -1.13 6.86
N LEU A 81 12.86 -1.13 5.53
CA LEU A 81 13.79 -1.96 4.74
C LEU A 81 15.22 -1.43 4.84
N CYS A 82 15.43 -0.11 4.90
CA CYS A 82 16.74 0.49 5.16
C CYS A 82 17.27 0.10 6.54
N TYR A 83 16.46 0.22 7.60
CA TYR A 83 16.84 -0.21 8.95
C TYR A 83 17.16 -1.71 9.03
N ARG A 84 16.42 -2.57 8.31
CA ARG A 84 16.71 -4.02 8.23
C ARG A 84 17.98 -4.36 7.45
N ARG A 85 18.32 -3.59 6.40
CA ARG A 85 19.52 -3.81 5.56
C ARG A 85 20.81 -3.28 6.21
N GLU A 86 20.77 -2.08 6.77
CA GLU A 86 21.97 -1.37 7.25
C GLU A 86 22.38 -1.77 8.68
N GLY A 87 21.47 -2.36 9.46
CA GLY A 87 21.73 -2.77 10.84
C GLY A 87 22.30 -1.61 11.66
N VAL A 88 23.49 -1.79 12.23
CA VAL A 88 24.19 -0.77 13.04
C VAL A 88 24.49 0.55 12.30
N ASN A 89 24.55 0.54 10.97
CA ASN A 89 24.87 1.73 10.16
C ASN A 89 23.65 2.63 9.86
N HIS A 90 22.46 2.27 10.33
CA HIS A 90 21.21 2.92 9.94
C HIS A 90 21.16 4.44 10.22
N ILE A 91 21.87 4.92 11.24
CA ILE A 91 21.88 6.33 11.67
C ILE A 91 22.42 7.26 10.58
N SER A 92 23.46 6.85 9.85
CA SER A 92 24.06 7.66 8.79
C SER A 92 23.39 7.42 7.44
N LYS A 93 23.08 6.16 7.12
CA LYS A 93 22.57 5.73 5.81
C LYS A 93 21.09 6.07 5.61
N CYS A 94 20.24 5.77 6.59
CA CYS A 94 18.79 5.92 6.49
C CYS A 94 18.28 7.31 6.90
N LYS A 95 19.17 8.24 7.28
CA LYS A 95 18.82 9.60 7.75
C LYS A 95 17.93 10.36 6.76
N HIS A 96 18.21 10.26 5.46
CA HIS A 96 17.46 10.98 4.43
C HIS A 96 16.00 10.49 4.34
N LEU A 97 15.78 9.16 4.32
CA LEU A 97 14.45 8.55 4.38
C LEU A 97 13.70 8.92 5.66
N ALA A 98 14.38 8.97 6.80
CA ALA A 98 13.76 9.35 8.07
C ALA A 98 13.31 10.82 8.08
N LEU A 99 14.13 11.74 7.56
CA LEU A 99 13.78 13.16 7.43
C LEU A 99 12.61 13.36 6.45
N GLU A 100 12.65 12.67 5.31
CA GLU A 100 11.59 12.75 4.30
C GLU A 100 10.26 12.19 4.82
N TYR A 101 10.29 11.05 5.51
CA TYR A 101 9.11 10.51 6.18
C TYR A 101 8.53 11.49 7.22
N ILE A 102 9.38 12.17 8.00
CA ILE A 102 8.94 13.20 8.96
C ILE A 102 8.34 14.43 8.24
N ARG A 103 8.86 14.81 7.07
CA ARG A 103 8.29 15.88 6.23
C ARG A 103 6.88 15.52 5.77
N LEU A 104 6.72 14.38 5.11
CA LEU A 104 5.43 13.87 4.62
C LEU A 104 4.40 13.69 5.75
N MET A 105 4.83 13.20 6.92
CA MET A 105 3.96 13.07 8.11
C MET A 105 3.37 14.40 8.60
N LYS A 106 4.07 15.52 8.42
CA LYS A 106 3.55 16.86 8.78
C LYS A 106 2.56 17.36 7.73
N GLU A 107 2.96 17.32 6.46
CA GLU A 107 2.16 17.77 5.33
C GLU A 107 0.83 17.00 5.24
N ASN A 108 0.85 15.68 5.44
CA ASN A 108 -0.35 14.86 5.48
C ASN A 108 -1.23 15.13 6.70
N LYS A 109 -0.62 15.38 7.87
CA LYS A 109 -1.39 15.78 9.06
C LYS A 109 -2.12 17.09 8.79
N GLU A 110 -1.47 18.08 8.20
CA GLU A 110 -2.08 19.36 7.85
C GLU A 110 -3.20 19.16 6.80
N ALA A 111 -2.94 18.38 5.74
CA ALA A 111 -3.95 18.06 4.72
C ALA A 111 -5.20 17.33 5.27
N ILE A 112 -5.05 16.50 6.32
CA ILE A 112 -6.18 15.82 6.96
C ILE A 112 -6.96 16.76 7.90
N ASN A 113 -6.27 17.61 8.67
CA ASN A 113 -6.89 18.47 9.69
C ASN A 113 -7.46 19.80 9.16
N LEU A 114 -7.31 20.11 7.87
CA LEU A 114 -8.06 21.17 7.19
C LEU A 114 -9.51 20.70 6.94
N ASN A 115 -10.38 20.95 7.93
CA ASN A 115 -11.84 20.87 7.92
C ASN A 115 -12.41 22.06 8.70
#